data_AF-E2BP79-F1
#
_entry.id   AF-E2BP79-F1
#
_cell.length_a   1.000
_cell.length_b   1.000
_cell.length_c   1.000
_cell.angle_alpha   90.00
_cell.angle_beta   90.00
_cell.angle_gamma   90.00
#
_symmetry.space_group_name_H-M   'P 1'
#
loop_
_entity.id
_entity.type
_entity.pdbx_description
1 polymer ?
#
loop_
_entity_poly.entity_id
_entity_poly.type
_entity_poly.pdbx_seq_one_letter_code
_entity_poly.pdbx_strand_id
1 'polypeptide(L)'
;YFHANLCHVCKKGGKENILITCDRCFMVSYCSENHRKLHHPQHHDLCAVVEKYLKKNPKQRTGRFSTARKWYKSQMAFLAKIRKGLSRPVKWFETQMFIYPKSCLICRQQVELYTCNTCLSANYCLEHKEEFERQHNFSCSGLKLWLSLEFSEIQYEGKVPISLKFIRFPDRNKPYNDIITFITQYLQDEKGIWNLTDYIYSEYVSAPLTVYHGMKAARLLNTLLTESICIIHVIGACYVERNGLAAWEILLHLLPNIKVLIIVLIGTDIRFEIGMREVYCLQCMYNEKKFIYECCRMTYSDYLAVNPIYGHPNLIIVLSVFLILLPSWEKDVKAIQSQKCPLLLTT
;
A
#
# COMPACT_ATOMS: atom_id res chain seq x y z
N TYR A 1 -10.40 0.01 3.22
CA TYR A 1 -10.02 -0.27 1.82
C TYR A 1 -11.28 -0.40 0.94
N PHE A 2 -11.14 -0.27 -0.38
CA PHE A 2 -12.23 -0.21 -1.37
C PHE A 2 -12.07 -1.26 -2.49
N HIS A 3 -13.17 -1.93 -2.85
CA HIS A 3 -13.29 -2.74 -4.07
C HIS A 3 -14.59 -2.38 -4.79
N ALA A 4 -14.50 -2.11 -6.09
CA ALA A 4 -15.65 -1.61 -6.86
C ALA A 4 -16.75 -2.67 -7.10
N ASN A 5 -16.41 -3.95 -6.95
CA ASN A 5 -17.26 -5.09 -7.26
C ASN A 5 -17.82 -5.80 -6.01
N LEU A 6 -17.62 -5.23 -4.82
CA LEU A 6 -18.08 -5.77 -3.55
C LEU A 6 -18.92 -4.72 -2.82
N CYS A 7 -19.73 -5.16 -1.86
CA CYS A 7 -20.37 -4.24 -0.94
C CYS A 7 -19.30 -3.46 -0.15
N HIS A 8 -19.38 -2.13 -0.15
CA HIS A 8 -18.39 -1.32 0.54
C HIS A 8 -18.36 -1.56 2.07
N VAL A 9 -19.47 -1.98 2.67
CA VAL A 9 -19.62 -2.20 4.11
C VAL A 9 -19.16 -3.61 4.50
N CYS A 10 -19.91 -4.64 4.09
CA CYS A 10 -19.66 -6.02 4.52
C CYS A 10 -18.67 -6.78 3.62
N LYS A 11 -18.26 -6.17 2.51
CA LYS A 11 -17.27 -6.72 1.56
C LYS A 11 -17.68 -8.03 0.88
N LYS A 12 -18.97 -8.40 0.98
CA LYS A 12 -19.58 -9.51 0.23
C LYS A 12 -19.95 -9.07 -1.19
N GLY A 13 -19.90 -10.00 -2.14
CA GLY A 13 -20.30 -9.82 -3.53
C GLY A 13 -20.45 -11.17 -4.25
N GLY A 14 -20.45 -11.16 -5.58
CA GLY A 14 -20.56 -12.36 -6.41
C GLY A 14 -21.95 -12.60 -7.01
N LYS A 15 -22.11 -13.71 -7.75
CA LYS A 15 -23.32 -14.03 -8.53
C LYS A 15 -24.63 -13.97 -7.73
N GLU A 16 -24.56 -14.29 -6.44
CA GLU A 16 -25.73 -14.38 -5.56
C GLU A 16 -26.10 -13.04 -4.91
N ASN A 17 -25.26 -12.01 -5.06
CA ASN A 17 -25.45 -10.71 -4.41
C ASN A 17 -25.53 -9.59 -5.45
N ILE A 18 -26.76 -9.24 -5.85
CA ILE A 18 -26.99 -8.06 -6.70
C ILE A 18 -26.59 -6.81 -5.89
N LEU A 19 -25.58 -6.09 -6.37
CA LEU A 19 -25.10 -4.89 -5.72
C LEU A 19 -25.84 -3.65 -6.25
N ILE A 20 -26.32 -2.83 -5.32
CA ILE A 20 -26.89 -1.51 -5.55
C ILE A 20 -25.74 -0.52 -5.67
N THR A 21 -25.50 -0.01 -6.87
CA THR A 21 -24.53 1.06 -7.08
C THR A 21 -25.14 2.40 -6.67
N CYS A 22 -24.35 3.31 -6.07
CA CYS A 22 -24.81 4.67 -5.80
C CYS A 22 -25.22 5.36 -7.12
N ASP A 23 -26.45 5.84 -7.16
CA ASP A 23 -27.11 6.48 -8.30
C ASP A 23 -26.65 7.92 -8.58
N ARG A 24 -25.93 8.53 -7.64
CA ARG A 24 -25.36 9.89 -7.81
C ARG A 24 -23.95 9.86 -8.35
N CYS A 25 -23.05 9.12 -7.68
CA CYS A 25 -21.63 9.09 -8.04
C CYS A 25 -21.26 7.92 -8.95
N PHE A 26 -22.01 6.81 -8.91
CA PHE A 26 -21.73 5.58 -9.64
C PHE A 26 -20.38 4.88 -9.33
N MET A 27 -19.71 5.25 -8.24
CA MET A 27 -18.37 4.77 -7.90
C MET A 27 -18.32 3.76 -6.76
N VAL A 28 -19.42 3.53 -6.05
CA VAL A 28 -19.47 2.64 -4.88
C VAL A 28 -20.75 1.81 -4.86
N SER A 29 -20.65 0.59 -4.34
CA SER A 29 -21.70 -0.44 -4.41
C SER A 29 -22.04 -1.01 -3.03
N TYR A 30 -23.28 -1.41 -2.83
CA TYR A 30 -23.81 -1.95 -1.56
C TYR A 30 -24.68 -3.19 -1.80
N CYS A 31 -24.67 -4.17 -0.91
CA CYS A 31 -25.56 -5.33 -1.03
C CYS A 31 -26.98 -5.07 -0.50
N SER A 32 -27.22 -3.93 0.17
CA SER A 32 -28.53 -3.55 0.70
C SER A 32 -28.64 -2.05 0.92
N GLU A 33 -29.87 -1.57 1.01
CA GLU A 33 -30.17 -0.18 1.36
C GLU A 33 -29.66 0.18 2.77
N ASN A 34 -29.70 -0.77 3.70
CA ASN A 34 -29.17 -0.59 5.05
C ASN A 34 -27.66 -0.30 5.02
N HIS A 35 -26.89 -1.04 4.23
CA HIS A 35 -25.45 -0.77 4.07
C HIS A 35 -25.19 0.57 3.36
N ARG A 36 -26.04 0.95 2.39
CA ARG A 36 -25.96 2.28 1.76
C ARG A 36 -26.15 3.40 2.79
N LYS A 37 -27.18 3.30 3.64
CA LYS A 37 -27.47 4.26 4.72
C LYS A 37 -26.36 4.29 5.77
N LEU A 38 -25.81 3.14 6.14
CA LEU A 38 -24.71 3.06 7.11
C LEU A 38 -23.45 3.79 6.63
N HIS A 39 -23.11 3.68 5.34
CA HIS A 39 -21.96 4.37 4.76
C HIS A 39 -22.22 5.84 4.39
N HIS A 40 -23.49 6.26 4.28
CA HIS A 40 -23.87 7.60 3.82
C HIS A 40 -23.13 8.74 4.54
N PRO A 41 -23.01 8.78 5.89
CA PRO A 41 -22.30 9.86 6.57
C PRO A 41 -20.83 9.99 6.18
N GLN A 42 -20.18 8.89 5.79
CA GLN A 42 -18.78 8.92 5.37
C GLN A 42 -18.62 9.27 3.89
N HIS A 43 -19.61 8.94 3.06
CA HIS A 43 -19.57 9.07 1.60
C HIS A 43 -20.16 10.39 1.08
N HIS A 44 -21.11 10.97 1.81
CA HIS A 44 -21.97 12.07 1.35
C HIS A 44 -21.20 13.23 0.70
N ASP A 45 -20.18 13.76 1.38
CA ASP A 45 -19.45 14.95 0.90
C ASP A 45 -18.75 14.69 -0.44
N LEU A 46 -18.05 13.55 -0.54
CA LEU A 46 -17.40 13.12 -1.78
C LEU A 46 -18.44 12.92 -2.89
N CYS A 47 -19.55 12.25 -2.55
CA CYS A 47 -20.61 11.93 -3.48
C CYS A 47 -21.19 13.18 -4.14
N ALA A 48 -21.47 14.23 -3.36
CA ALA A 48 -22.02 15.49 -3.86
C ALA A 48 -21.07 16.21 -4.84
N VAL A 49 -19.77 16.27 -4.52
CA VAL A 49 -18.76 16.89 -5.40
C VAL A 49 -18.59 16.08 -6.69
N VAL A 50 -18.56 14.75 -6.58
CA VAL A 50 -18.46 13.84 -7.74
C VAL A 50 -19.67 13.98 -8.64
N GLU A 51 -20.88 13.96 -8.09
CA GLU A 51 -22.12 14.12 -8.85
C GLU A 51 -22.12 15.43 -9.66
N LYS A 52 -21.75 16.55 -9.03
CA LYS A 52 -21.64 17.85 -9.69
C LYS A 52 -20.61 17.82 -10.82
N TYR A 53 -19.48 17.15 -10.63
CA TYR A 53 -18.46 17.01 -11.67
C TYR A 53 -18.96 16.16 -12.84
N LEU A 54 -19.58 15.01 -12.57
CA LEU A 54 -20.08 14.09 -13.60
C LEU A 54 -21.20 14.71 -14.44
N LYS A 55 -22.09 15.50 -13.84
CA LYS A 55 -23.13 16.26 -14.58
C LYS A 55 -22.53 17.22 -15.61
N LYS A 56 -21.38 17.83 -15.29
CA LYS A 56 -20.65 18.73 -16.21
C LYS A 56 -19.76 17.98 -17.20
N ASN A 57 -19.38 16.74 -16.90
CA ASN A 57 -18.43 15.95 -17.66
C ASN A 57 -18.96 14.53 -17.92
N PRO A 58 -20.07 14.37 -18.67
CA PRO A 58 -20.72 13.07 -18.86
C PRO A 58 -19.78 12.03 -19.52
N LYS A 59 -18.85 12.49 -20.36
CA LYS A 59 -17.83 11.64 -21.00
C LYS A 59 -16.81 11.04 -20.02
N GLN A 60 -16.77 11.48 -18.77
CA GLN A 60 -15.83 10.94 -17.76
C GLN A 60 -16.02 9.43 -17.55
N ARG A 61 -17.26 8.93 -17.66
CA ARG A 61 -17.60 7.51 -17.44
C ARG A 61 -17.71 6.70 -18.73
N THR A 62 -18.21 7.31 -19.79
CA THR A 62 -18.43 6.63 -21.09
C THR A 62 -17.19 6.68 -21.98
N GLY A 63 -16.24 7.57 -21.68
CA GLY A 63 -15.01 7.73 -22.42
C GLY A 63 -14.19 6.44 -22.46
N ARG A 64 -13.74 6.09 -23.67
CA ARG A 64 -12.81 4.98 -23.90
C ARG A 64 -11.40 5.50 -24.02
N PHE A 65 -10.45 4.70 -23.55
CA PHE A 65 -9.04 5.06 -23.55
C PHE A 65 -8.23 3.99 -24.28
N SER A 66 -7.38 4.43 -25.21
CA SER A 66 -6.52 3.53 -25.99
C SER A 66 -5.35 2.97 -25.20
N THR A 67 -5.01 3.56 -24.04
CA THR A 67 -3.88 3.13 -23.19
C THR A 67 -4.20 3.34 -21.72
N ALA A 68 -3.66 2.45 -20.87
CA ALA A 68 -3.75 2.57 -19.41
C ALA A 68 -3.17 3.90 -18.90
N ARG A 69 -2.07 4.40 -19.50
CA ARG A 69 -1.44 5.67 -19.11
C ARG A 69 -2.35 6.88 -19.33
N LYS A 70 -3.03 6.97 -20.47
CA LYS A 70 -3.98 8.07 -20.75
C LYS A 70 -5.16 8.02 -19.78
N TRP A 71 -5.68 6.82 -19.52
CA TRP A 71 -6.76 6.63 -18.57
C TRP A 71 -6.36 7.04 -17.15
N TYR A 72 -5.21 6.57 -16.67
CA TYR A 72 -4.70 6.92 -15.35
C TYR A 72 -4.53 8.44 -15.19
N LYS A 73 -3.95 9.13 -16.18
CA LYS A 73 -3.85 10.59 -16.19
C LYS A 73 -5.22 11.27 -16.07
N SER A 74 -6.24 10.76 -16.77
CA SER A 74 -7.61 11.26 -16.67
C SER A 74 -8.20 11.04 -15.27
N GLN A 75 -8.00 9.87 -14.65
CA GLN A 75 -8.46 9.60 -13.29
C GLN A 75 -7.77 10.50 -12.26
N MET A 76 -6.46 10.73 -12.40
CA MET A 76 -5.74 11.63 -11.48
C MET A 76 -6.16 13.10 -11.65
N ALA A 77 -6.41 13.55 -12.89
CA ALA A 77 -6.97 14.87 -13.14
C ALA A 77 -8.37 15.01 -12.51
N PHE A 78 -9.20 13.97 -12.63
CA PHE A 78 -10.51 13.91 -12.00
C PHE A 78 -10.41 14.00 -10.47
N LEU A 79 -9.60 13.15 -9.84
CA LEU A 79 -9.35 13.17 -8.40
C LEU A 79 -8.82 14.53 -7.92
N ALA A 80 -7.91 15.16 -8.66
CA ALA A 80 -7.39 16.50 -8.32
C ALA A 80 -8.49 17.58 -8.32
N LYS A 81 -9.48 17.48 -9.23
CA LYS A 81 -10.63 18.39 -9.22
C LYS A 81 -11.55 18.13 -8.03
N ILE A 82 -11.77 16.87 -7.67
CA ILE A 82 -12.56 16.49 -6.50
C ILE A 82 -11.91 16.98 -5.20
N ARG A 83 -10.59 16.82 -5.05
CA ARG A 83 -9.82 17.33 -3.91
C ARG A 83 -10.03 18.83 -3.68
N LYS A 84 -10.04 19.63 -4.74
CA LYS A 84 -10.28 21.08 -4.67
C LYS A 84 -11.72 21.45 -4.30
N GLY A 85 -12.68 20.56 -4.55
CA GLY A 85 -14.10 20.78 -4.24
C GLY A 85 -14.50 20.34 -2.83
N LEU A 86 -13.63 19.64 -2.11
CA LEU A 86 -13.89 19.16 -0.76
C LEU A 86 -13.29 20.12 0.28
N SER A 87 -14.03 20.34 1.37
CA SER A 87 -13.58 21.11 2.53
C SER A 87 -12.65 20.33 3.47
N ARG A 88 -12.46 19.04 3.20
CA ARG A 88 -11.63 18.11 3.99
C ARG A 88 -10.68 17.33 3.10
N PRO A 89 -9.61 16.75 3.66
CA PRO A 89 -8.79 15.78 2.94
C PRO A 89 -9.63 14.61 2.41
N VAL A 90 -9.28 14.13 1.22
CA VAL A 90 -9.83 12.90 0.64
C VAL A 90 -9.25 11.73 1.42
N LYS A 91 -10.11 10.85 1.94
CA LYS A 91 -9.68 9.67 2.70
C LYS A 91 -9.03 8.66 1.75
N TRP A 92 -8.15 7.81 2.27
CA TRP A 92 -7.46 6.80 1.46
C TRP A 92 -8.40 5.93 0.64
N PHE A 93 -9.46 5.38 1.24
CA PHE A 93 -10.41 4.54 0.51
C PHE A 93 -11.19 5.33 -0.57
N GLU A 94 -11.39 6.64 -0.38
CA GLU A 94 -12.00 7.50 -1.38
C GLU A 94 -11.05 7.70 -2.56
N THR A 95 -9.74 7.86 -2.29
CA THR A 95 -8.70 7.89 -3.32
C THR A 95 -8.68 6.57 -4.12
N GLN A 96 -8.80 5.43 -3.44
CA GLN A 96 -8.91 4.11 -4.08
C GLN A 96 -10.11 4.01 -5.04
N MET A 97 -11.21 4.73 -4.81
CA MET A 97 -12.36 4.75 -5.73
C MET A 97 -12.00 5.32 -7.12
N PHE A 98 -11.00 6.19 -7.22
CA PHE A 98 -10.52 6.77 -8.49
C PHE A 98 -9.36 5.98 -9.10
N ILE A 99 -8.55 5.32 -8.27
CA ILE A 99 -7.42 4.49 -8.74
C ILE A 99 -7.93 3.13 -9.26
N TYR A 100 -8.92 2.54 -8.58
CA TYR A 100 -9.47 1.22 -8.86
C TYR A 100 -10.99 1.23 -9.15
N PRO A 101 -11.49 2.13 -10.03
CA PRO A 101 -12.92 2.20 -10.31
C PRO A 101 -13.37 0.97 -11.10
N LYS A 102 -14.68 0.68 -11.04
CA LYS A 102 -15.30 -0.32 -11.92
C LYS A 102 -15.15 0.14 -13.37
N SER A 103 -14.25 -0.51 -14.11
CA SER A 103 -13.93 -0.15 -15.50
C SER A 103 -13.59 -1.38 -16.33
N CYS A 104 -13.93 -1.39 -17.62
CA CYS A 104 -13.51 -2.45 -18.53
C CYS A 104 -11.97 -2.54 -18.56
N LEU A 105 -11.41 -3.73 -18.38
CA LEU A 105 -9.97 -3.97 -18.36
C LEU A 105 -9.26 -3.49 -19.64
N ILE A 106 -9.98 -3.53 -20.77
CA ILE A 106 -9.46 -3.24 -22.10
C ILE A 106 -9.71 -1.76 -22.45
N CYS A 107 -10.96 -1.33 -22.60
CA CYS A 107 -11.26 0.04 -23.08
C CYS A 107 -11.47 1.09 -21.98
N ARG A 108 -11.50 0.69 -20.70
CA ARG A 108 -11.62 1.55 -19.51
C ARG A 108 -12.95 2.32 -19.36
N GLN A 109 -13.96 2.05 -20.18
CA GLN A 109 -15.31 2.56 -19.95
C GLN A 109 -15.86 2.08 -18.60
N GLN A 110 -16.73 2.87 -17.96
CA GLN A 110 -17.25 2.65 -16.60
C GLN A 110 -18.78 2.45 -16.55
N VAL A 111 -19.34 2.07 -17.69
CA VAL A 111 -20.77 1.83 -17.88
C VAL A 111 -20.98 0.44 -18.49
N GLU A 112 -22.11 -0.19 -18.16
CA GLU A 112 -22.54 -1.46 -18.74
C GLU A 112 -21.45 -2.54 -18.70
N LEU A 113 -21.03 -2.85 -17.47
CA LEU A 113 -19.91 -3.74 -17.19
C LEU A 113 -20.36 -5.04 -16.54
N TYR A 114 -19.75 -6.11 -17.00
CA TYR A 114 -19.79 -7.43 -16.39
C TYR A 114 -18.55 -7.63 -15.53
N THR A 115 -18.70 -8.38 -14.44
CA THR A 115 -17.63 -8.68 -13.49
C THR A 115 -17.23 -10.15 -13.63
N CYS A 116 -15.93 -10.44 -13.57
CA CYS A 116 -15.46 -11.82 -13.48
C CYS A 116 -15.91 -12.46 -12.17
N ASN A 117 -16.66 -13.56 -12.26
CA ASN A 117 -17.24 -14.23 -11.09
C ASN A 117 -16.22 -15.05 -10.29
N THR A 118 -15.02 -15.27 -10.83
CA THR A 118 -13.96 -16.06 -10.17
C THR A 118 -13.09 -15.19 -9.28
N CYS A 119 -12.58 -14.07 -9.79
CA CYS A 119 -11.70 -13.18 -9.03
C CYS A 119 -12.40 -11.98 -8.39
N LEU A 120 -13.64 -11.67 -8.84
CA LEU A 120 -14.43 -10.50 -8.44
C LEU A 120 -13.68 -9.15 -8.55
N SER A 121 -12.54 -9.10 -9.23
CA SER A 121 -11.64 -7.93 -9.26
C SER A 121 -11.47 -7.34 -10.66
N ALA A 122 -11.88 -8.07 -11.70
CA ALA A 122 -11.79 -7.64 -13.09
C ALA A 122 -13.17 -7.45 -13.72
N ASN A 123 -13.27 -6.49 -14.63
CA ASN A 123 -14.52 -6.15 -15.32
C ASN A 123 -14.30 -6.03 -16.84
N TYR A 124 -15.35 -6.26 -17.61
CA TYR A 124 -15.37 -6.12 -19.06
C TYR A 124 -16.72 -5.57 -19.55
N CYS A 125 -16.73 -4.93 -20.72
CA CYS A 125 -17.98 -4.58 -21.39
C CYS A 125 -18.34 -5.65 -22.43
N LEU A 126 -19.58 -5.64 -22.91
CA LEU A 126 -20.09 -6.65 -23.86
C LEU A 126 -19.18 -6.79 -25.10
N GLU A 127 -18.78 -5.66 -25.70
CA GLU A 127 -17.90 -5.63 -26.87
C GLU A 127 -16.52 -6.28 -26.65
N HIS A 128 -16.04 -6.32 -25.40
CA HIS A 128 -14.72 -6.85 -25.07
C HIS A 128 -14.78 -8.22 -24.38
N LYS A 129 -15.92 -8.92 -24.42
CA LYS A 129 -16.08 -10.21 -23.74
C LYS A 129 -15.06 -11.25 -24.19
N GLU A 130 -14.94 -11.48 -25.50
CA GLU A 130 -14.04 -12.51 -26.04
C GLU A 130 -12.56 -12.20 -25.79
N GLU A 131 -12.14 -10.94 -25.97
CA GLU A 131 -10.78 -10.50 -25.67
C GLU A 131 -10.48 -10.61 -24.18
N PHE A 132 -11.45 -10.26 -23.33
CA PHE A 132 -11.32 -10.40 -21.88
C PHE A 132 -11.11 -11.86 -21.48
N GLU A 133 -11.89 -12.79 -22.01
CA GLU A 133 -11.76 -14.22 -21.70
C GLU A 133 -10.37 -14.76 -22.09
N ARG A 134 -9.81 -14.31 -23.23
CA ARG A 134 -8.45 -14.67 -23.66
C ARG A 134 -7.35 -14.08 -22.77
N GLN A 135 -7.42 -12.79 -22.45
CA GLN A 135 -6.33 -12.10 -21.72
C GLN A 135 -6.40 -12.28 -20.20
N HIS A 136 -7.59 -12.28 -19.63
CA HIS A 136 -7.76 -12.26 -18.18
C HIS A 136 -7.40 -13.60 -17.53
N ASN A 137 -7.58 -14.73 -18.24
CA ASN A 137 -7.40 -16.07 -17.69
C ASN A 137 -6.05 -16.24 -16.98
N PHE A 138 -4.96 -15.70 -17.55
CA PHE A 138 -3.61 -15.74 -16.98
C PHE A 138 -3.45 -14.98 -15.65
N SER A 139 -4.31 -13.99 -15.38
CA SER A 139 -4.25 -13.12 -14.19
C SER A 139 -5.36 -13.40 -13.18
N CYS A 140 -6.37 -14.19 -13.54
CA CYS A 140 -7.57 -14.39 -12.75
C CYS A 140 -7.28 -15.05 -11.39
N SER A 141 -6.41 -16.06 -11.37
CA SER A 141 -5.99 -16.73 -10.13
C SER A 141 -5.25 -15.78 -9.19
N GLY A 142 -4.32 -14.97 -9.72
CA GLY A 142 -3.59 -13.97 -8.94
C GLY A 142 -4.52 -12.90 -8.34
N LEU A 143 -5.49 -12.41 -9.11
CA LEU A 143 -6.49 -11.45 -8.61
C LEU A 143 -7.44 -12.06 -7.57
N LYS A 144 -7.78 -13.36 -7.71
CA LYS A 144 -8.54 -14.08 -6.69
C LYS A 144 -7.74 -14.22 -5.40
N LEU A 145 -6.46 -14.58 -5.50
CA LEU A 145 -5.55 -14.68 -4.36
C LEU A 145 -5.39 -13.32 -3.67
N TRP A 146 -5.16 -12.25 -4.42
CA TRP A 146 -5.08 -10.89 -3.87
C TRP A 146 -6.33 -10.51 -3.08
N LEU A 147 -7.52 -10.80 -3.63
CA LEU A 147 -8.76 -10.53 -2.91
C LEU A 147 -8.89 -11.38 -1.62
N SER A 148 -8.45 -12.64 -1.65
CA SER A 148 -8.40 -13.49 -0.46
C SER A 148 -7.44 -12.95 0.61
N LEU A 149 -6.30 -12.39 0.19
CA LEU A 149 -5.32 -11.78 1.10
C LEU A 149 -5.91 -10.56 1.80
N GLU A 150 -6.52 -9.64 1.05
CA GLU A 150 -7.22 -8.47 1.60
C GLU A 150 -8.28 -8.85 2.64
N PHE A 151 -9.03 -9.95 2.42
CA PHE A 151 -9.98 -10.44 3.42
C PHE A 151 -9.31 -10.97 4.69
N SER A 152 -8.18 -11.66 4.55
CA SER A 152 -7.47 -12.18 5.71
C SER A 152 -6.82 -11.09 6.56
N GLU A 153 -6.28 -10.03 5.96
CA GLU A 153 -5.71 -8.92 6.74
C GLU A 153 -6.72 -8.28 7.71
N ILE A 154 -7.99 -8.19 7.31
CA ILE A 154 -9.08 -7.70 8.17
C ILE A 154 -9.32 -8.64 9.34
N GLN A 155 -9.25 -9.94 9.08
CA GLN A 155 -9.50 -10.96 10.07
C GLN A 155 -8.36 -11.02 11.10
N TYR A 156 -7.13 -10.73 10.68
CA TYR A 156 -5.95 -10.80 11.54
C TYR A 156 -5.57 -9.48 12.21
N GLU A 157 -6.12 -8.32 11.81
CA GLU A 157 -5.89 -6.99 12.41
C GLU A 157 -4.40 -6.67 12.69
N GLY A 158 -3.47 -7.20 11.89
CA GLY A 158 -2.02 -7.04 12.14
C GLY A 158 -1.50 -7.75 13.41
N LYS A 159 -2.26 -8.70 13.98
CA LYS A 159 -1.91 -9.50 15.17
C LYS A 159 -1.25 -10.82 14.83
N VAL A 160 -0.73 -11.00 13.61
CA VAL A 160 0.06 -12.20 13.33
C VAL A 160 1.29 -12.15 14.26
N PRO A 161 1.53 -13.15 15.13
CA PRO A 161 2.65 -13.14 16.07
C PRO A 161 3.95 -13.44 15.32
N ILE A 162 4.47 -12.42 14.64
CA ILE A 162 5.60 -12.54 13.70
C ILE A 162 6.94 -12.64 14.45
N SER A 163 7.00 -12.11 15.67
CA SER A 163 8.21 -12.02 16.49
C SER A 163 8.88 -13.37 16.77
N LEU A 164 8.16 -14.48 16.69
CA LEU A 164 8.70 -15.81 17.01
C LEU A 164 9.39 -16.51 15.84
N LYS A 165 9.10 -16.15 14.58
CA LYS A 165 9.62 -16.90 13.41
C LYS A 165 11.03 -16.47 12.97
N PHE A 166 11.47 -15.25 13.29
CA PHE A 166 12.76 -14.71 12.82
C PHE A 166 13.87 -14.71 13.89
N ILE A 167 13.70 -15.44 14.99
CA ILE A 167 14.67 -15.46 16.11
C ILE A 167 16.07 -15.92 15.66
N ARG A 168 16.16 -16.85 14.69
CA ARG A 168 17.43 -17.42 14.19
C ARG A 168 17.92 -16.80 12.88
N PHE A 169 17.35 -15.68 12.47
CA PHE A 169 17.72 -15.01 11.23
C PHE A 169 18.84 -13.98 11.45
N PRO A 170 19.81 -13.83 10.53
CA PRO A 170 20.07 -14.69 9.36
C PRO A 170 20.84 -15.97 9.72
N ASP A 171 20.54 -17.07 9.02
CA ASP A 171 21.25 -18.35 9.14
C ASP A 171 22.06 -18.63 7.86
N ARG A 172 23.37 -18.83 8.01
CA ARG A 172 24.29 -19.09 6.87
C ARG A 172 23.94 -20.38 6.11
N ASN A 173 23.30 -21.34 6.77
CA ASN A 173 22.87 -22.60 6.15
C ASN A 173 21.54 -22.47 5.39
N LYS A 174 20.89 -21.30 5.48
CA LYS A 174 19.62 -20.98 4.83
C LYS A 174 19.79 -19.74 3.93
N PRO A 175 20.56 -19.85 2.84
CA PRO A 175 20.75 -18.73 1.92
C PRO A 175 19.44 -18.37 1.21
N TYR A 176 19.29 -17.10 0.91
CA TYR A 176 18.15 -16.55 0.16
C TYR A 176 18.64 -15.41 -0.73
N ASN A 177 18.04 -15.27 -1.91
CA ASN A 177 18.37 -14.21 -2.87
C ASN A 177 17.14 -13.42 -3.33
N ASP A 178 15.96 -13.94 -3.06
CA ASP A 178 14.67 -13.32 -3.39
C ASP A 178 13.65 -13.64 -2.30
N ILE A 179 12.46 -13.05 -2.41
CA ILE A 179 11.39 -13.29 -1.44
C ILE A 179 10.92 -14.75 -1.44
N ILE A 180 10.99 -15.42 -2.59
CA ILE A 180 10.49 -16.79 -2.72
C ILE A 180 11.35 -17.76 -1.90
N THR A 181 12.67 -17.66 -2.07
CA THR A 181 13.68 -18.43 -1.33
C THR A 181 13.70 -18.04 0.14
N PHE A 182 13.51 -16.76 0.47
CA PHE A 182 13.40 -16.32 1.86
C PHE A 182 12.25 -17.01 2.59
N ILE A 183 11.04 -16.95 2.03
CA ILE A 183 9.84 -17.54 2.64
C ILE A 183 9.98 -19.07 2.73
N THR A 184 10.46 -19.71 1.65
CA THR A 184 10.69 -21.16 1.62
C THR A 184 11.68 -21.64 2.68
N GLN A 185 12.72 -20.86 3.00
CA GLN A 185 13.77 -21.30 3.94
C GLN A 185 13.48 -20.95 5.40
N TYR A 186 12.81 -19.81 5.64
CA TYR A 186 12.63 -19.27 7.00
C TYR A 186 11.23 -19.43 7.56
N LEU A 187 10.20 -19.65 6.74
CA LEU A 187 8.81 -19.69 7.21
C LEU A 187 8.09 -21.00 6.96
N GLN A 188 8.40 -21.68 5.85
CA GLN A 188 7.71 -22.91 5.45
C GLN A 188 8.29 -24.12 6.18
N ASP A 189 7.41 -24.90 6.79
CA ASP A 189 7.72 -26.22 7.32
C ASP A 189 7.80 -27.25 6.17
N GLU A 190 6.85 -27.19 5.23
CA GLU A 190 6.84 -27.96 3.99
C GLU A 190 7.21 -27.06 2.81
N LYS A 191 8.39 -27.31 2.21
CA LYS A 191 8.96 -26.42 1.20
C LYS A 191 8.20 -26.50 -0.13
N GLY A 192 7.88 -25.33 -0.68
CA GLY A 192 7.40 -25.20 -2.07
C GLY A 192 5.88 -25.08 -2.22
N ILE A 193 5.09 -25.31 -1.17
CA ILE A 193 3.63 -25.14 -1.19
C ILE A 193 3.26 -23.89 -0.41
N TRP A 194 2.85 -22.85 -1.12
CA TRP A 194 2.49 -21.56 -0.51
C TRP A 194 1.07 -21.57 0.01
N ASN A 195 0.93 -21.32 1.31
CA ASN A 195 -0.36 -21.06 1.95
C ASN A 195 -0.59 -19.54 2.09
N LEU A 196 -1.77 -19.14 2.57
CA LEU A 196 -2.13 -17.73 2.72
C LEU A 196 -1.18 -16.97 3.65
N THR A 197 -0.72 -17.61 4.71
CA THR A 197 0.22 -17.05 5.68
C THR A 197 1.55 -16.72 5.00
N ASP A 198 2.06 -17.59 4.13
CA ASP A 198 3.32 -17.34 3.39
C ASP A 198 3.27 -16.05 2.59
N TYR A 199 2.15 -15.79 1.90
CA TYR A 199 1.93 -14.53 1.18
C TYR A 199 1.86 -13.33 2.12
N ILE A 200 1.11 -13.41 3.22
CA ILE A 200 1.00 -12.33 4.22
C ILE A 200 2.39 -11.96 4.76
N TYR A 201 3.20 -12.97 5.12
CA TYR A 201 4.55 -12.73 5.59
C TYR A 201 5.45 -12.15 4.49
N SER A 202 5.29 -12.60 3.24
CA SER A 202 6.08 -12.07 2.13
C SER A 202 5.85 -10.58 1.95
N GLU A 203 4.60 -10.10 2.04
CA GLU A 203 4.27 -8.68 2.01
C GLU A 203 4.83 -7.95 3.24
N TYR A 204 4.64 -8.53 4.43
CA TYR A 204 5.10 -7.95 5.69
C TYR A 204 6.61 -7.66 5.72
N VAL A 205 7.46 -8.58 5.28
CA VAL A 205 8.92 -8.38 5.29
C VAL A 205 9.45 -7.66 4.05
N SER A 206 8.62 -7.42 3.03
CA SER A 206 9.07 -6.88 1.75
C SER A 206 9.76 -5.53 1.91
N ALA A 207 9.13 -4.56 2.61
CA ALA A 207 9.69 -3.23 2.76
C ALA A 207 11.12 -3.21 3.36
N PRO A 208 11.38 -3.77 4.57
CA PRO A 208 12.72 -3.76 5.13
C PRO A 208 13.73 -4.62 4.34
N LEU A 209 13.32 -5.75 3.74
CA LEU A 209 14.22 -6.55 2.90
C LEU A 209 14.59 -5.81 1.60
N THR A 210 13.65 -5.08 0.99
CA THR A 210 13.91 -4.22 -0.15
C THR A 210 14.88 -3.09 0.21
N VAL A 211 14.72 -2.46 1.39
CA VAL A 211 15.65 -1.45 1.89
C VAL A 211 17.06 -2.03 2.00
N TYR A 212 17.21 -3.17 2.67
CA TYR A 212 18.50 -3.83 2.84
C TYR A 212 19.13 -4.21 1.49
N HIS A 213 18.34 -4.80 0.58
CA HIS A 213 18.80 -5.14 -0.77
C HIS A 213 19.24 -3.89 -1.54
N GLY A 214 18.49 -2.80 -1.46
CA GLY A 214 18.83 -1.52 -2.09
C GLY A 214 20.12 -0.91 -1.52
N MET A 215 20.28 -0.92 -0.19
CA MET A 215 21.52 -0.50 0.47
C MET A 215 22.73 -1.34 0.01
N LYS A 216 22.55 -2.66 -0.10
CA LYS A 216 23.59 -3.59 -0.58
C LYS A 216 23.97 -3.28 -2.04
N ALA A 217 22.98 -3.17 -2.92
CA ALA A 217 23.17 -2.89 -4.34
C ALA A 217 23.86 -1.53 -4.57
N ALA A 218 23.50 -0.52 -3.79
CA ALA A 218 24.10 0.81 -3.82
C ALA A 218 25.44 0.92 -3.05
N ARG A 219 25.96 -0.19 -2.51
CA ARG A 219 27.20 -0.25 -1.70
C ARG A 219 27.20 0.66 -0.46
N LEU A 220 26.01 0.97 0.07
CA LEU A 220 25.81 1.85 1.22
C LEU A 220 26.05 1.14 2.56
N LEU A 221 26.07 -0.20 2.58
CA LEU A 221 26.25 -0.97 3.81
C LEU A 221 27.52 -0.57 4.56
N ASN A 222 28.65 -0.39 3.85
CA ASN A 222 29.91 -0.03 4.49
C ASN A 222 29.88 1.37 5.12
N THR A 223 29.13 2.29 4.54
CA THR A 223 28.97 3.67 5.04
C THR A 223 27.97 3.75 6.19
N LEU A 224 26.91 2.92 6.16
CA LEU A 224 25.84 2.93 7.16
C LEU A 224 26.18 2.07 8.39
N LEU A 225 27.11 1.12 8.26
CA LEU A 225 27.53 0.23 9.36
C LEU A 225 28.62 0.80 10.27
N THR A 226 29.11 2.01 10.01
CA THR A 226 30.06 2.72 10.90
C THR A 226 29.37 3.36 12.10
N GLU A 227 28.07 3.63 11.99
CA GLU A 227 27.30 4.27 13.04
C GLU A 227 26.55 3.22 13.88
N SER A 228 26.49 3.44 15.20
CA SER A 228 25.72 2.61 16.11
C SER A 228 24.21 2.92 16.07
N ILE A 229 23.85 4.08 15.51
CA ILE A 229 22.47 4.55 15.33
C ILE A 229 22.20 4.63 13.84
N CYS A 230 21.04 4.13 13.40
CA CYS A 230 20.60 4.22 12.02
C CYS A 230 19.17 4.76 11.96
N ILE A 231 19.01 5.88 11.29
CA ILE A 231 17.77 6.61 11.10
C ILE A 231 17.36 6.48 9.64
N ILE A 232 16.19 5.88 9.40
CA ILE A 232 15.63 5.69 8.06
C ILE A 232 14.31 6.45 7.97
N HIS A 233 14.22 7.40 7.04
CA HIS A 233 12.97 8.09 6.73
C HIS A 233 12.26 7.36 5.59
N VAL A 234 11.02 6.96 5.84
CA VAL A 234 10.13 6.30 4.88
C VAL A 234 9.07 7.31 4.44
N ILE A 235 9.22 7.84 3.23
CA ILE A 235 8.35 8.86 2.67
C ILE A 235 7.16 8.23 1.95
N GLY A 236 5.98 8.80 2.21
CA GLY A 236 4.70 8.37 1.64
C GLY A 236 4.11 7.14 2.34
N ALA A 237 4.52 6.90 3.58
CA ALA A 237 4.00 5.81 4.39
C ALA A 237 2.47 5.91 4.55
N CYS A 238 1.79 4.78 4.40
CA CYS A 238 0.37 4.63 4.65
C CYS A 238 0.11 3.60 5.75
N TYR A 239 -1.13 3.13 5.88
CA TYR A 239 -1.48 2.13 6.89
C TYR A 239 -0.72 0.81 6.69
N VAL A 240 -0.30 0.48 5.46
CA VAL A 240 0.46 -0.74 5.14
C VAL A 240 1.84 -0.68 5.82
N GLU A 241 2.62 0.37 5.57
CA GLU A 241 3.93 0.54 6.20
C GLU A 241 3.83 0.63 7.73
N ARG A 242 2.77 1.26 8.25
CA ARG A 242 2.52 1.30 9.69
C ARG A 242 2.26 -0.14 10.21
N ASN A 243 1.34 -0.88 9.61
CA ASN A 243 1.01 -2.23 10.07
C ASN A 243 2.22 -3.18 9.97
N GLY A 244 3.06 -3.00 8.95
CA GLY A 244 4.33 -3.70 8.75
C GLY A 244 5.49 -3.23 9.63
N LEU A 245 5.31 -2.25 10.52
CA LEU A 245 6.40 -1.60 11.24
C LEU A 245 7.28 -2.57 12.05
N ALA A 246 6.70 -3.59 12.69
CA ALA A 246 7.47 -4.56 13.45
C ALA A 246 8.39 -5.42 12.56
N ALA A 247 8.14 -5.50 11.24
CA ALA A 247 9.02 -6.21 10.31
C ALA A 247 10.42 -5.60 10.25
N TRP A 248 10.52 -4.30 10.52
CA TRP A 248 11.78 -3.56 10.42
C TRP A 248 12.81 -3.99 11.45
N GLU A 249 12.42 -4.71 12.52
CA GLU A 249 13.36 -5.39 13.43
C GLU A 249 14.34 -6.29 12.66
N ILE A 250 13.94 -6.84 11.50
CA ILE A 250 14.82 -7.66 10.66
C ILE A 250 16.11 -6.96 10.24
N LEU A 251 16.11 -5.62 10.15
CA LEU A 251 17.31 -4.86 9.84
C LEU A 251 18.34 -4.92 10.98
N LEU A 252 17.91 -5.02 12.24
CA LEU A 252 18.83 -5.21 13.37
C LEU A 252 19.57 -6.54 13.29
N HIS A 253 18.97 -7.56 12.65
CA HIS A 253 19.63 -8.84 12.37
C HIS A 253 20.64 -8.74 11.22
N LEU A 254 20.26 -8.02 10.15
CA LEU A 254 21.07 -7.89 8.93
C LEU A 254 22.25 -6.93 9.08
N LEU A 255 22.13 -5.97 10.00
CA LEU A 255 23.10 -4.92 10.24
C LEU A 255 23.62 -5.05 11.68
N PRO A 256 24.55 -5.99 11.93
CA PRO A 256 24.94 -6.37 13.29
C PRO A 256 25.55 -5.22 14.09
N ASN A 257 26.21 -4.26 13.44
CA ASN A 257 26.84 -3.11 14.09
C ASN A 257 25.83 -2.09 14.65
N ILE A 258 24.62 -2.05 14.09
CA ILE A 258 23.58 -1.12 14.53
C ILE A 258 23.04 -1.57 15.90
N LYS A 259 23.10 -0.64 16.86
CA LYS A 259 22.55 -0.78 18.21
C LYS A 259 21.18 -0.10 18.34
N VAL A 260 20.94 1.00 17.64
CA VAL A 260 19.65 1.70 17.67
C VAL A 260 19.14 1.89 16.24
N LEU A 261 18.01 1.28 15.92
CA LEU A 261 17.29 1.51 14.67
C LEU A 261 16.14 2.47 14.93
N ILE A 262 16.03 3.51 14.11
CA ILE A 262 14.98 4.53 14.18
C ILE A 262 14.29 4.57 12.81
N ILE A 263 13.00 4.24 12.78
CA ILE A 263 12.19 4.29 11.55
C ILE A 263 11.20 5.44 11.67
N VAL A 264 11.34 6.43 10.79
CA VAL A 264 10.42 7.58 10.71
C VAL A 264 9.50 7.39 9.51
N LEU A 265 8.25 7.01 9.77
CA LEU A 265 7.19 6.87 8.76
C LEU A 265 6.51 8.23 8.54
N ILE A 266 6.57 8.77 7.32
CA ILE A 266 6.05 10.11 7.00
C ILE A 266 4.99 9.98 5.91
N GLY A 267 3.75 10.38 6.20
CA GLY A 267 2.67 10.34 5.23
C GLY A 267 1.38 11.02 5.70
N THR A 268 0.50 11.40 4.78
CA THR A 268 -0.68 12.22 5.11
C THR A 268 -1.84 11.43 5.73
N ASP A 269 -1.82 10.10 5.61
CA ASP A 269 -2.93 9.20 5.96
C ASP A 269 -2.61 8.25 7.15
N ILE A 270 -1.54 8.53 7.89
CA ILE A 270 -1.18 7.81 9.13
C ILE A 270 -1.52 8.65 10.37
N ARG A 271 -1.59 8.03 11.55
CA ARG A 271 -1.74 8.75 12.82
C ARG A 271 -0.37 9.12 13.37
N PHE A 272 -0.30 10.25 14.08
CA PHE A 272 0.90 10.57 14.84
C PHE A 272 1.08 9.54 15.96
N GLU A 273 2.26 8.97 16.04
CA GLU A 273 2.60 7.94 17.02
C GLU A 273 4.12 7.93 17.19
N ILE A 274 4.62 7.90 18.42
CA ILE A 274 6.03 7.71 18.69
C ILE A 274 6.17 6.65 19.77
N GLY A 275 7.16 5.77 19.63
CA GLY A 275 7.36 4.73 20.61
C GLY A 275 8.63 3.93 20.41
N MET A 276 8.92 3.12 21.42
CA MET A 276 9.94 2.09 21.35
C MET A 276 9.24 0.75 21.19
N ARG A 277 9.71 -0.06 20.25
CA ARG A 277 9.28 -1.45 20.09
C ARG A 277 10.16 -2.35 20.94
N GLU A 278 9.50 -3.31 21.57
CA GLU A 278 10.18 -4.46 22.16
C GLU A 278 10.85 -5.26 21.04
N VAL A 279 12.12 -5.59 21.26
CA VAL A 279 12.91 -6.43 20.39
C VAL A 279 12.79 -7.85 20.92
N TYR A 280 12.21 -8.75 20.15
CA TYR A 280 11.86 -10.09 20.64
C TYR A 280 12.97 -11.11 20.44
N CYS A 281 13.93 -10.84 19.56
CA CYS A 281 15.06 -11.73 19.35
C CYS A 281 16.02 -11.74 20.56
N LEU A 282 16.27 -12.93 21.12
CA LEU A 282 17.19 -13.13 22.25
C LEU A 282 18.59 -12.56 21.96
N GLN A 283 19.11 -12.75 20.75
CA GLN A 283 20.42 -12.22 20.38
C GLN A 283 20.41 -10.69 20.36
N CYS A 284 19.36 -10.07 19.85
CA CYS A 284 19.25 -8.61 19.84
C CYS A 284 19.06 -8.04 21.25
N MET A 285 18.31 -8.71 22.11
CA MET A 285 18.18 -8.36 23.52
C MET A 285 19.53 -8.43 24.24
N TYR A 286 20.28 -9.53 24.07
CA TYR A 286 21.62 -9.68 24.64
C TYR A 286 22.60 -8.60 24.15
N ASN A 287 22.45 -8.16 22.90
CA ASN A 287 23.26 -7.09 22.33
C ASN A 287 22.74 -5.67 22.63
N GLU A 288 21.72 -5.55 23.50
CA GLU A 288 21.08 -4.30 23.92
C GLU A 288 20.57 -3.46 22.74
N LYS A 289 20.10 -4.11 21.68
CA LYS A 289 19.58 -3.43 20.51
C LYS A 289 18.23 -2.79 20.82
N LYS A 290 17.99 -1.60 20.26
CA LYS A 290 16.76 -0.82 20.43
C LYS A 290 16.12 -0.55 19.08
N PHE A 291 14.80 -0.61 19.04
CA PHE A 291 14.01 -0.22 17.88
C PHE A 291 13.04 0.90 18.28
N ILE A 292 13.24 2.09 17.73
CA ILE A 292 12.39 3.27 17.94
C ILE A 292 11.68 3.58 16.62
N TYR A 293 10.47 4.11 16.72
CA TYR A 293 9.74 4.57 15.56
C TYR A 293 9.02 5.88 15.84
N GLU A 294 8.81 6.63 14.77
CA GLU A 294 7.99 7.84 14.74
C GLU A 294 7.10 7.80 13.49
N CYS A 295 5.81 8.06 13.66
CA CYS A 295 4.82 8.16 12.60
C CYS A 295 4.37 9.62 12.52
N CYS A 296 4.50 10.25 11.37
CA CYS A 296 4.24 11.67 11.17
C CYS A 296 3.15 11.90 10.13
N ARG A 297 2.01 12.47 10.56
CA ARG A 297 0.88 12.79 9.67
C ARG A 297 1.09 14.10 8.91
N MET A 298 2.05 14.12 7.98
CA MET A 298 2.40 15.33 7.23
C MET A 298 3.18 14.99 5.95
N THR A 299 3.50 16.01 5.16
CA THR A 299 4.45 15.86 4.04
C THR A 299 5.89 15.87 4.55
N TYR A 300 6.84 15.41 3.74
CA TYR A 300 8.25 15.38 4.14
C TYR A 300 8.83 16.78 4.37
N SER A 301 8.47 17.71 3.49
CA SER A 301 8.87 19.10 3.59
C SER A 301 8.31 19.80 4.84
N ASP A 302 7.09 19.46 5.26
CA ASP A 302 6.52 20.01 6.51
C ASP A 302 7.15 19.37 7.75
N TYR A 303 7.48 18.07 7.70
CA TYR A 303 8.23 17.39 8.77
C TYR A 303 9.57 18.07 9.03
N LEU A 304 10.33 18.41 8.01
CA LEU A 304 11.61 19.11 8.19
C LEU A 304 11.43 20.55 8.69
N ALA A 305 10.33 21.22 8.34
CA ALA A 305 10.06 22.60 8.75
C ALA A 305 9.81 22.74 10.27
N VAL A 306 9.37 21.68 10.94
CA VAL A 306 9.14 21.68 12.41
C VAL A 306 10.37 21.31 13.22
N ASN A 307 11.54 21.17 12.59
CA ASN A 307 12.82 20.80 13.20
C ASN A 307 12.72 19.59 14.16
N PRO A 308 12.40 18.40 13.62
CA PRO A 308 12.11 17.22 14.41
C PRO A 308 13.39 16.61 14.99
N ILE A 309 13.24 15.86 16.08
CA ILE A 309 14.36 15.22 16.80
C ILE A 309 15.14 14.29 15.88
N TYR A 310 14.44 13.52 15.05
CA TYR A 310 15.02 12.64 14.05
C TYR A 310 15.04 13.35 12.68
N GLY A 311 15.43 14.63 12.61
CA GLY A 311 15.41 15.40 11.37
C GLY A 311 16.49 15.02 10.35
N HIS A 312 17.57 14.37 10.80
CA HIS A 312 18.73 14.02 9.97
C HIS A 312 18.81 12.50 9.77
N PRO A 313 18.37 11.97 8.62
CA PRO A 313 18.40 10.55 8.35
C PRO A 313 19.77 10.08 7.84
N ASN A 314 20.10 8.82 8.11
CA ASN A 314 21.16 8.11 7.41
C ASN A 314 20.72 7.64 6.01
N LEU A 315 19.42 7.40 5.84
CA LEU A 315 18.83 6.93 4.59
C LEU A 315 17.41 7.48 4.41
N ILE A 316 17.10 7.98 3.22
CA ILE A 316 15.71 8.25 2.81
C ILE A 316 15.27 7.15 1.84
N ILE A 317 14.09 6.60 2.05
CA ILE A 317 13.42 5.71 1.11
C ILE A 317 12.04 6.21 0.75
N VAL A 318 11.70 6.07 -0.52
CA VAL A 318 10.35 6.29 -1.03
C VAL A 318 9.87 4.95 -1.57
N LEU A 319 8.97 4.31 -0.83
CA LEU A 319 8.43 3.00 -1.15
C LEU A 319 7.29 3.15 -2.16
N SER A 320 7.35 2.39 -3.27
CA SER A 320 6.35 2.35 -4.33
C SER A 320 6.04 3.70 -4.99
N VAL A 321 6.62 3.90 -6.18
CA VAL A 321 6.61 5.13 -7.01
C VAL A 321 5.21 5.71 -7.34
N PHE A 322 4.10 5.04 -7.01
CA PHE A 322 2.76 5.64 -7.12
C PHE A 322 2.63 6.99 -6.38
N LEU A 323 3.45 7.22 -5.34
CA LEU A 323 3.50 8.46 -4.55
C LEU A 323 4.19 9.64 -5.27
N ILE A 324 5.04 9.37 -6.28
CA ILE A 324 5.70 10.40 -7.11
C ILE A 324 4.68 11.27 -7.88
N LEU A 325 3.42 10.81 -7.95
CA LEU A 325 2.34 11.45 -8.69
C LEU A 325 1.46 12.34 -7.79
N LEU A 326 1.79 12.50 -6.50
CA LEU A 326 1.09 13.42 -5.61
C LEU A 326 1.54 14.88 -5.87
N PRO A 327 0.61 15.85 -5.87
CA PRO A 327 0.91 17.26 -6.19
C PRO A 327 1.96 17.94 -5.31
N SER A 328 2.26 17.41 -4.12
CA SER A 328 3.27 17.95 -3.20
C SER A 328 4.68 17.44 -3.46
N TRP A 329 4.87 16.52 -4.41
CA TRP A 329 6.13 15.82 -4.64
C TRP A 329 7.29 16.78 -4.96
N GLU A 330 7.05 17.87 -5.70
CA GLU A 330 8.12 18.83 -6.03
C GLU A 330 8.75 19.49 -4.80
N LYS A 331 7.93 19.84 -3.79
CA LYS A 331 8.41 20.44 -2.53
C LYS A 331 9.18 19.41 -1.72
N ASP A 332 8.67 18.18 -1.66
CA ASP A 332 9.31 17.08 -0.95
C ASP A 332 10.64 16.66 -1.61
N VAL A 333 10.76 16.67 -2.94
CA VAL A 333 12.03 16.42 -3.66
C VAL A 333 13.10 17.44 -3.28
N LYS A 334 12.76 18.72 -3.24
CA LYS A 334 13.70 19.77 -2.80
C LYS A 334 14.13 19.56 -1.35
N ALA A 335 13.19 19.17 -0.50
CA ALA A 335 13.44 18.88 0.90
C ALA A 335 14.35 17.65 1.07
N ILE A 336 14.14 16.58 0.30
CA ILE A 336 15.01 15.39 0.24
C ILE A 336 16.44 15.79 -0.17
N GLN A 337 16.58 16.59 -1.25
CA GLN A 337 17.89 17.06 -1.71
C GLN A 337 18.63 17.87 -0.64
N SER A 338 17.90 18.65 0.17
CA SER A 338 18.49 19.46 1.24
C SER A 338 19.13 18.64 2.36
N GLN A 339 18.71 17.38 2.55
CA GLN A 339 19.27 16.50 3.59
C GLN A 339 20.65 15.94 3.25
N LYS A 340 21.08 16.00 1.98
CA LYS A 340 22.38 15.48 1.52
C LYS A 340 22.66 14.03 1.93
N CYS A 341 21.63 13.22 2.12
CA CYS A 341 21.73 11.82 2.48
C CYS A 341 21.40 10.91 1.27
N PRO A 342 21.80 9.63 1.31
CA PRO A 342 21.40 8.66 0.30
C PRO A 342 19.87 8.54 0.16
N LEU A 343 19.41 8.42 -1.08
CA LEU A 343 18.00 8.23 -1.45
C LEU A 343 17.83 6.90 -2.19
N LEU A 344 16.90 6.06 -1.72
CA LEU A 344 16.44 4.88 -2.44
C LEU A 344 15.01 5.10 -2.94
N LEU A 345 14.80 4.89 -4.23
CA LEU A 345 13.49 4.90 -4.88
C LEU A 345 13.16 3.48 -5.34
N THR A 346 12.04 2.94 -4.90
CA THR A 346 11.63 1.57 -5.24
C THR A 346 10.31 1.58 -6.01
N THR A 347 10.27 0.86 -7.13
CA THR A 347 9.13 0.80 -8.06
C THR A 347 8.20 -0.36 -7.77
#